data_AF-A0A2H5XE70-F1
#
_entry.id   AF-A0A2H5XE70-F1
#
_cell.length_a   1.000
_cell.length_b   1.000
_cell.length_c   1.000
_cell.angle_alpha   90.00
_cell.angle_beta   90.00
_cell.angle_gamma   90.00
#
_symmetry.space_group_name_H-M   'P 1'
#
loop_
_entity.id
_entity.type
_entity.pdbx_description
1 polymer ?
#
loop_
_entity_poly.entity_id
_entity_poly.type
_entity_poly.pdbx_seq_one_letter_code
_entity_poly.pdbx_strand_id
1 'polypeptide(L)'
;MMAKVAKSVMLGVALTVMAVMMQRVWSGAPQDPLAEWAYPKAKRGAEGTNQPPLLWTKLTTTDPFEKVWEFYWKKVSRGMTTGLPKIKSGTFYAGTEKEKIVSAYFGDDNPAGKLGVFVIREEKRTVSVTIMQRAKEKVTTIIVAVDQR
;
A
#
# COMPACT_ATOMS: atom_id res chain seq x y z
N MET A 1 -40.43 24.22 17.28
CA MET A 1 -40.08 24.26 15.83
C MET A 1 -38.71 23.65 15.50
N MET A 2 -37.69 23.75 16.39
CA MET A 2 -36.31 23.28 16.15
C MET A 2 -36.13 21.76 15.93
N ALA A 3 -36.92 20.90 16.60
CA ALA A 3 -36.75 19.44 16.49
C ALA A 3 -37.14 18.84 15.12
N LYS A 4 -38.03 19.50 14.37
CA LYS A 4 -38.42 19.06 13.01
C LYS A 4 -37.35 19.38 11.97
N VAL A 5 -36.64 20.51 12.14
CA VAL A 5 -35.57 20.94 11.24
C VAL A 5 -34.35 20.03 11.36
N ALA A 6 -33.94 19.67 12.59
CA ALA A 6 -32.80 18.78 12.82
C ALA A 6 -33.00 17.36 12.24
N LYS A 7 -34.21 16.80 12.34
CA LYS A 7 -34.56 15.51 11.72
C LYS A 7 -34.50 15.57 10.19
N SER A 8 -34.93 16.68 9.60
CA SER A 8 -34.91 16.88 8.15
C SER A 8 -33.48 17.01 7.60
N VAL A 9 -32.60 17.73 8.32
CA VAL A 9 -31.18 17.90 7.96
C VAL A 9 -30.43 16.57 8.09
N MET A 10 -30.63 15.80 9.16
CA MET A 10 -30.01 14.47 9.29
C MET A 10 -30.47 13.50 8.21
N LEU A 11 -31.74 13.55 7.80
CA LEU A 11 -32.25 12.72 6.70
C LEU A 11 -31.56 13.08 5.37
N GLY A 12 -31.37 14.37 5.10
CA GLY A 12 -30.67 14.87 3.90
C GLY A 12 -29.20 14.45 3.84
N VAL A 13 -28.50 14.46 4.98
CA VAL A 13 -27.09 13.99 5.08
C VAL A 13 -27.02 12.47 4.92
N ALA A 14 -27.94 11.72 5.52
CA ALA A 14 -27.97 10.26 5.38
C ALA A 14 -28.25 9.84 3.93
N LEU A 15 -29.17 10.52 3.23
CA LEU A 15 -29.48 10.28 1.82
C LEU A 15 -28.32 10.60 0.89
N THR A 16 -27.56 11.66 1.16
CA THR A 16 -26.37 12.00 0.36
C THR A 16 -25.22 11.02 0.60
N VAL A 17 -25.00 10.57 1.83
CA VAL A 17 -24.01 9.51 2.12
C VAL A 17 -24.39 8.20 1.43
N MET A 18 -25.67 7.81 1.47
CA MET A 18 -26.16 6.61 0.77
C MET A 18 -26.04 6.73 -0.75
N ALA A 19 -26.32 7.90 -1.34
CA ALA A 19 -26.14 8.13 -2.76
C ALA A 19 -24.67 8.05 -3.19
N VAL A 20 -23.73 8.58 -2.38
CA VAL A 20 -22.28 8.48 -2.64
C VAL A 20 -21.79 7.05 -2.48
N MET A 21 -22.29 6.29 -1.50
CA MET A 21 -21.97 4.87 -1.36
C MET A 21 -22.53 4.03 -2.51
N MET A 22 -23.77 4.30 -2.94
CA MET A 22 -24.37 3.63 -4.10
C MET A 22 -23.65 3.98 -5.41
N GLN A 23 -23.22 5.23 -5.62
CA GLN A 23 -22.41 5.60 -6.79
C GLN A 23 -21.06 4.86 -6.82
N ARG A 24 -20.44 4.59 -5.66
CA ARG A 24 -19.22 3.77 -5.58
C ARG A 24 -19.47 2.29 -5.85
N VAL A 25 -20.60 1.75 -5.41
CA VAL A 25 -20.96 0.34 -5.64
C VAL A 25 -21.40 0.11 -7.10
N TRP A 26 -22.07 1.09 -7.71
CA TRP A 26 -22.63 0.95 -9.05
C TRP A 26 -21.67 1.31 -10.18
N SER A 27 -20.56 2.00 -9.88
CA SER A 27 -19.62 2.43 -10.90
C SER A 27 -18.82 1.30 -11.53
N GLY A 28 -18.82 0.07 -10.98
CA GLY A 28 -18.17 -1.10 -11.59
C GLY A 28 -16.71 -0.86 -11.99
N ALA A 29 -16.10 0.23 -11.50
CA ALA A 29 -14.79 0.66 -11.92
C ALA A 29 -13.83 -0.41 -11.43
N PRO A 30 -12.92 -0.90 -12.29
CA PRO A 30 -11.89 -1.81 -11.86
C PRO A 30 -11.27 -1.22 -10.59
N GLN A 31 -11.36 -1.93 -9.46
CA GLN A 31 -10.70 -1.48 -8.25
C GLN A 31 -9.24 -1.23 -8.62
N ASP A 32 -8.77 0.01 -8.50
CA ASP A 32 -7.38 0.37 -8.81
C ASP A 32 -6.49 -0.59 -8.02
N PRO A 33 -5.79 -1.54 -8.68
CA PRO A 33 -5.03 -2.56 -7.97
C PRO A 33 -3.88 -1.93 -7.18
N LEU A 34 -3.51 -0.67 -7.45
CA LEU A 34 -2.55 0.10 -6.66
C LEU A 34 -3.17 0.73 -5.41
N ALA A 35 -4.49 0.99 -5.39
CA ALA A 35 -5.17 1.59 -4.24
C ALA A 35 -5.17 0.65 -3.03
N GLU A 36 -5.23 -0.67 -3.26
CA GLU A 36 -5.04 -1.67 -2.22
C GLU A 36 -3.72 -1.46 -1.47
N TRP A 37 -2.67 -1.01 -2.15
CA TRP A 37 -1.30 -0.90 -1.62
C TRP A 37 -0.91 0.52 -1.22
N ALA A 38 -1.86 1.45 -1.19
CA ALA A 38 -1.60 2.82 -0.81
C ALA A 38 -1.12 2.94 0.65
N TYR A 39 -0.08 3.75 0.86
CA TYR A 39 0.36 4.16 2.19
C TYR A 39 -0.42 5.40 2.64
N PRO A 40 -1.11 5.40 3.80
CA PRO A 40 -2.07 6.46 4.17
C PRO A 40 -1.52 7.89 4.20
N LYS A 41 -0.22 8.05 4.49
CA LYS A 41 0.45 9.37 4.59
C LYS A 41 1.35 9.69 3.40
N ALA A 42 1.33 8.86 2.35
CA ALA A 42 2.15 9.11 1.17
C ALA A 42 1.37 9.91 0.13
N LYS A 43 2.08 10.81 -0.53
CA LYS A 43 1.60 11.55 -1.70
C LYS A 43 1.94 10.76 -2.95
N ARG A 44 0.98 10.63 -3.88
CA ARG A 44 1.20 10.00 -5.18
C ARG A 44 2.01 10.95 -6.08
N GLY A 45 3.11 10.46 -6.62
CA GLY A 45 3.90 11.17 -7.63
C GLY A 45 3.25 11.10 -9.01
N ALA A 46 3.69 11.94 -9.94
CA ALA A 46 3.24 11.91 -11.33
C ALA A 46 3.83 10.72 -12.14
N GLU A 47 4.82 10.02 -11.57
CA GLU A 47 5.48 8.86 -12.16
C GLU A 47 4.66 7.58 -11.94
N GLY A 48 4.34 6.87 -13.03
CA GLY A 48 3.63 5.59 -12.99
C GLY A 48 2.98 5.21 -14.33
N THR A 49 2.44 4.00 -14.40
CA THR A 49 1.44 3.62 -15.42
C THR A 49 0.26 2.93 -14.76
N ASN A 50 -0.95 3.23 -15.23
CA ASN A 50 -2.18 2.56 -14.81
C ASN A 50 -2.65 1.53 -15.86
N GLN A 51 -1.81 1.22 -16.86
CA GLN A 51 -2.15 0.29 -17.92
C GLN A 51 -1.56 -1.10 -17.65
N PRO A 52 -2.36 -2.17 -17.81
CA PRO A 52 -1.84 -3.53 -17.80
C PRO A 52 -0.85 -3.77 -18.96
N PRO A 53 0.00 -4.80 -18.85
CA PRO A 53 0.01 -5.79 -17.79
C PRO A 53 0.76 -5.36 -16.53
N LEU A 54 1.56 -4.29 -16.59
CA LEU A 54 2.38 -3.83 -15.47
C LEU A 54 1.92 -2.44 -15.03
N LEU A 55 1.11 -2.39 -13.97
CA LEU A 55 0.68 -1.15 -13.35
C LEU A 55 1.69 -0.75 -12.28
N TRP A 56 2.07 0.51 -12.18
CA TRP A 56 2.93 0.96 -11.08
C TRP A 56 2.72 2.43 -10.75
N THR A 57 3.06 2.79 -9.51
CA THR A 57 3.07 4.18 -9.05
C THR A 57 4.20 4.43 -8.08
N LYS A 58 4.70 5.66 -8.10
CA LYS A 58 5.60 6.19 -7.08
C LYS A 58 4.79 6.95 -6.02
N LEU A 59 5.09 6.69 -4.75
CA LEU A 59 4.57 7.41 -3.61
C LEU A 59 5.73 7.97 -2.77
N THR A 60 5.52 9.09 -2.09
CA THR A 60 6.52 9.69 -1.20
C THR A 60 5.89 10.10 0.13
N THR A 61 6.58 9.83 1.23
CA THR A 61 6.15 10.20 2.59
C THR A 61 7.32 10.76 3.41
N THR A 62 7.02 11.59 4.40
CA THR A 62 8.01 12.07 5.39
C THR A 62 8.17 11.10 6.57
N ASP A 63 7.36 10.04 6.64
CA ASP A 63 7.55 8.99 7.63
C ASP A 63 8.87 8.24 7.37
N PRO A 64 9.61 7.86 8.43
CA PRO A 64 10.90 7.17 8.30
C PRO A 64 10.73 5.78 7.71
N PHE A 65 11.81 5.27 7.11
CA PHE A 65 11.83 3.96 6.46
C PHE A 65 11.26 2.84 7.33
N GLU A 66 11.66 2.76 8.61
CA GLU A 66 11.25 1.70 9.54
C GLU A 66 9.72 1.65 9.70
N LYS A 67 9.09 2.81 9.75
CA LYS A 67 7.64 2.94 9.92
C LYS A 67 6.89 2.51 8.68
N VAL A 68 7.43 2.83 7.51
CA VAL A 68 6.86 2.39 6.22
C VAL A 68 7.07 0.89 6.04
N TRP A 69 8.26 0.38 6.37
CA TRP A 69 8.59 -1.04 6.35
C TRP A 69 7.67 -1.85 7.26
N GLU A 70 7.46 -1.42 8.50
CA GLU A 70 6.56 -2.09 9.45
C GLU A 70 5.12 -2.14 8.95
N PHE A 71 4.63 -1.06 8.33
CA PHE A 71 3.29 -1.03 7.75
C PHE A 71 3.12 -2.10 6.67
N TYR A 72 4.03 -2.14 5.70
CA TYR A 72 3.94 -3.12 4.62
C TYR A 72 4.22 -4.53 5.13
N TRP A 73 5.14 -4.72 6.09
CA TRP A 73 5.37 -6.01 6.73
C TRP A 73 4.10 -6.56 7.36
N LYS A 74 3.39 -5.77 8.17
CA LYS A 74 2.10 -6.19 8.78
C LYS A 74 1.05 -6.53 7.73
N LYS A 75 1.02 -5.77 6.64
CA LYS A 75 0.09 -5.98 5.54
C LYS A 75 0.36 -7.29 4.81
N VAL A 76 1.63 -7.57 4.45
CA VAL A 76 2.00 -8.80 3.74
C VAL A 76 1.97 -10.02 4.67
N SER A 77 2.38 -9.88 5.93
CA SER A 77 2.36 -11.00 6.89
C SER A 77 0.95 -11.35 7.36
N ARG A 78 -0.07 -10.56 7.02
CA ARG A 78 -1.48 -10.75 7.43
C ARG A 78 -1.64 -10.99 8.95
N GLY A 79 -0.79 -10.33 9.75
CA GLY A 79 -0.82 -10.49 11.21
C GLY A 79 -0.22 -11.81 11.71
N MET A 80 0.45 -12.60 10.88
CA MET A 80 1.30 -13.69 11.37
C MET A 80 2.33 -13.10 12.34
N THR A 81 2.47 -13.75 13.51
CA THR A 81 3.40 -13.40 14.59
C THR A 81 4.87 -13.66 14.23
N THR A 82 5.21 -13.61 12.94
CA THR A 82 6.60 -13.48 12.51
C THR A 82 7.04 -12.08 12.89
N GLY A 83 7.82 -11.97 13.96
CA GLY A 83 8.47 -10.70 14.34
C GLY A 83 9.13 -10.04 13.13
N LEU A 84 9.23 -8.71 13.15
CA LEU A 84 9.95 -7.96 12.11
C LEU A 84 11.31 -8.65 11.88
N PRO A 85 11.62 -9.06 10.63
CA PRO A 85 12.87 -9.73 10.37
C PRO A 85 14.03 -8.81 10.73
N LYS A 86 14.75 -9.15 11.81
CA LYS A 86 15.99 -8.47 12.23
C LYS A 86 17.18 -9.02 11.45
N ILE A 87 17.15 -8.93 10.12
CA ILE A 87 18.19 -9.52 9.27
C ILE A 87 18.72 -8.46 8.32
N LYS A 88 20.04 -8.28 8.24
CA LYS A 88 20.71 -7.30 7.37
C LYS A 88 20.37 -7.48 5.89
N SER A 89 20.25 -8.73 5.47
CA SER A 89 19.75 -9.17 4.17
C SER A 89 19.30 -10.63 4.20
N GLY A 90 18.18 -10.96 3.56
CA GLY A 90 17.70 -12.34 3.48
C GLY A 90 16.38 -12.44 2.73
N THR A 91 16.11 -13.60 2.16
CA THR A 91 14.83 -13.93 1.54
C THR A 91 13.96 -14.68 2.53
N PHE A 92 12.77 -14.15 2.82
CA PHE A 92 11.78 -14.85 3.64
C PHE A 92 10.63 -15.31 2.80
N TYR A 93 10.09 -16.46 3.16
CA TYR A 93 8.85 -16.98 2.62
C TYR A 93 7.79 -16.89 3.71
N ALA A 94 6.74 -16.10 3.45
CA ALA A 94 5.54 -16.06 4.26
C ALA A 94 4.32 -16.31 3.36
N GLY A 95 3.25 -16.89 3.93
CA GLY A 95 2.01 -17.17 3.19
C GLY A 95 1.68 -18.67 3.06
N THR A 96 0.60 -18.95 2.34
CA THR A 96 0.16 -20.32 2.00
C THR A 96 0.79 -20.78 0.68
N GLU A 97 0.67 -22.06 0.29
CA GLU A 97 1.21 -22.53 -1.00
C GLU A 97 0.71 -21.73 -2.22
N LYS A 98 -0.50 -21.14 -2.13
CA LYS A 98 -1.12 -20.32 -3.18
C LYS A 98 -0.60 -18.88 -3.23
N GLU A 99 0.07 -18.42 -2.18
CA GLU A 99 0.57 -17.05 -2.04
C GLU A 99 2.01 -17.07 -1.50
N LYS A 100 2.99 -16.88 -2.38
CA LYS A 100 4.39 -16.83 -1.98
C LYS A 100 4.80 -15.38 -1.78
N ILE A 101 4.99 -14.98 -0.52
CA ILE A 101 5.59 -13.68 -0.19
C ILE A 101 7.09 -13.89 -0.07
N VAL A 102 7.85 -13.27 -0.96
CA VAL A 102 9.30 -13.13 -0.91
C VAL A 102 9.61 -11.74 -0.38
N SER A 103 10.18 -11.61 0.81
CA SER A 103 10.70 -10.33 1.30
C SER A 103 12.21 -10.31 1.25
N ALA A 104 12.77 -9.17 0.83
CA ALA A 104 14.19 -8.88 0.87
C ALA A 104 14.38 -7.51 1.54
N TYR A 105 14.90 -7.53 2.76
CA TYR A 105 15.33 -6.33 3.47
C TYR A 105 16.80 -6.04 3.12
N PHE A 106 17.17 -4.79 2.87
CA PHE A 106 18.57 -4.38 2.70
C PHE A 106 18.85 -3.19 3.62
N GLY A 107 19.34 -3.48 4.83
CA GLY A 107 19.63 -2.43 5.80
C GLY A 107 20.74 -2.83 6.77
N ASP A 108 21.91 -2.23 6.58
CA ASP A 108 22.57 -1.38 7.61
C ASP A 108 23.92 -0.85 7.11
N ASP A 109 24.53 -1.48 6.10
CA ASP A 109 25.90 -1.16 5.68
C ASP A 109 25.99 -0.31 4.39
N ASN A 110 24.86 0.21 3.86
CA ASN A 110 24.87 1.02 2.64
C ASN A 110 25.02 2.53 2.98
N PRO A 111 26.15 3.18 2.63
CA PRO A 111 26.34 4.61 2.86
C PRO A 111 25.35 5.49 2.05
N ALA A 112 24.65 4.93 1.06
CA ALA A 112 23.70 5.64 0.22
C ALA A 112 22.26 5.68 0.78
N GLY A 113 21.90 4.81 1.74
CA GLY A 113 20.56 4.79 2.35
C GLY A 113 19.98 3.40 2.60
N LYS A 114 18.70 3.36 3.00
CA LYS A 114 17.94 2.14 3.33
C LYS A 114 17.08 1.70 2.15
N LEU A 115 17.02 0.39 1.90
CA LEU A 115 16.23 -0.21 0.83
C LEU A 115 15.52 -1.47 1.35
N GLY A 116 14.28 -1.67 0.95
CA GLY A 116 13.54 -2.88 1.24
C GLY A 116 12.58 -3.21 0.11
N VAL A 117 12.40 -4.51 -0.16
CA VAL A 117 11.53 -4.99 -1.23
C VAL A 117 10.66 -6.11 -0.70
N PHE A 118 9.36 -6.01 -0.98
CA PHE A 118 8.40 -7.10 -0.88
C PHE A 118 7.99 -7.54 -2.28
N VAL A 119 7.97 -8.84 -2.53
CA VAL A 119 7.44 -9.46 -3.74
C VAL A 119 6.38 -10.46 -3.31
N ILE A 120 5.12 -10.13 -3.56
CA ILE A 120 3.97 -10.99 -3.27
C ILE A 120 3.55 -11.64 -4.58
N ARG A 121 3.69 -12.96 -4.70
CA ARG A 121 3.19 -13.73 -5.83
C ARG A 121 1.86 -14.36 -5.47
N GLU A 122 0.82 -13.95 -6.18
CA GLU A 122 -0.52 -14.53 -6.14
C GLU A 122 -0.77 -15.33 -7.44
N GLU A 123 -1.83 -16.12 -7.47
CA GLU A 123 -2.17 -17.02 -8.60
C GLU A 123 -2.29 -16.29 -9.95
N LYS A 124 -2.68 -15.00 -9.95
CA LYS A 124 -2.98 -14.21 -11.16
C LYS A 124 -2.25 -12.86 -11.23
N ARG A 125 -1.37 -12.57 -10.27
CA ARG A 125 -0.61 -11.31 -10.24
C ARG A 125 0.63 -11.41 -9.36
N THR A 126 1.63 -10.60 -9.65
CA THR A 126 2.77 -10.35 -8.78
C THR A 126 2.76 -8.89 -8.34
N VAL A 127 2.77 -8.64 -7.04
CA VAL A 127 2.91 -7.30 -6.48
C VAL A 127 4.34 -7.12 -5.97
N SER A 128 4.99 -6.04 -6.38
CA SER A 128 6.25 -5.60 -5.82
C SER A 128 6.07 -4.28 -5.08
N VAL A 129 6.49 -4.22 -3.83
CA VAL A 129 6.56 -2.99 -3.04
C VAL A 129 8.02 -2.73 -2.71
N THR A 130 8.59 -1.68 -3.30
CA THR A 130 9.95 -1.21 -3.01
C THR A 130 9.88 0.02 -2.13
N ILE A 131 10.63 0.04 -1.04
CA ILE A 131 10.70 1.14 -0.06
C ILE A 131 12.15 1.60 -0.02
N MET A 132 12.39 2.89 -0.18
CA MET A 132 13.74 3.46 -0.21
C MET A 132 13.78 4.77 0.57
N GLN A 133 14.80 4.94 1.40
CA GLN A 133 15.12 6.22 2.03
C GLN A 133 16.62 6.47 1.88
N ARG A 134 16.99 7.45 1.05
CA ARG A 134 18.39 7.80 0.81
C ARG A 134 18.98 8.54 2.01
N ALA A 135 20.26 8.36 2.29
CA ALA A 135 20.91 8.84 3.51
C ALA A 135 20.81 10.37 3.72
N LYS A 136 20.77 11.15 2.63
CA LYS A 136 20.65 12.63 2.67
C LYS A 136 19.20 13.12 2.50
N GLU A 137 18.25 12.22 2.25
CA GLU A 137 16.86 12.57 1.99
C GLU A 137 16.00 12.31 3.23
N LYS A 138 15.18 13.29 3.62
CA LYS A 138 14.19 13.15 4.71
C LYS A 138 12.88 12.53 4.23
N VAL A 139 12.85 12.01 3.02
CA VAL A 139 11.65 11.47 2.36
C VAL A 139 11.88 10.00 2.07
N THR A 140 10.90 9.18 2.44
CA THR A 140 10.83 7.78 2.05
C THR A 140 10.04 7.67 0.76
N THR A 141 10.65 7.07 -0.25
CA THR A 141 10.02 6.74 -1.53
C THR A 141 9.48 5.32 -1.46
N ILE A 142 8.28 5.11 -1.99
CA ILE A 142 7.64 3.81 -2.12
C ILE A 142 7.29 3.64 -3.60
N ILE A 143 7.68 2.51 -4.20
CA ILE A 143 7.26 2.12 -5.54
C ILE A 143 6.40 0.89 -5.38
N VAL A 144 5.16 0.97 -5.84
CA VAL A 144 4.27 -0.18 -5.91
C VAL A 144 4.12 -0.54 -7.39
N ALA A 145 4.40 -1.79 -7.73
CA ALA A 145 4.18 -2.36 -9.05
C ALA A 145 3.30 -3.60 -8.93
N VAL A 146 2.36 -3.77 -9.86
CA VAL A 146 1.45 -4.91 -9.97
C VAL A 146 1.58 -5.43 -11.39
N ASP A 147 2.16 -6.61 -11.53
CA ASP A 147 2.22 -7.37 -12.76
C ASP A 147 1.02 -8.32 -12.82
N GLN A 148 0.19 -8.20 -13.85
CA GLN A 148 -1.02 -8.98 -14.09
C GLN A 148 -0.85 -10.05 -15.18
N ARG A 149 0.40 -10.38 -15.54
CA ARG A 149 0.72 -11.48 -16.47
C ARG A 149 0.43 -12.85 -15.87
#